data_AF-A0A839JDC2-F1
#
_entry.id   AF-A0A839JDC2-F1
#
_cell.length_a   1.000
_cell.length_b   1.000
_cell.length_c   1.000
_cell.angle_alpha   90.00
_cell.angle_beta   90.00
_cell.angle_gamma   90.00
#
_symmetry.space_group_name_H-M   'P 1'
#
loop_
_entity.id
_entity.type
_entity.pdbx_description
1 polymer ?
#
loop_
_entity_poly.entity_id
_entity_poly.type
_entity_poly.pdbx_seq_one_letter_code
_entity_poly.pdbx_strand_id
1 'polypeptide(L)' 'MTMHRAKGTEFSRVLLFGVTQGAIPGPVQDETYSQDALAEALLRERSLLYVAATRARDELAVSWSGQASDFL' A
#
# COMPACT_ATOMS: atom_id res chain seq x y z
N MET A 1 9.26 9.54 2.37
CA MET A 1 8.84 9.45 0.95
C MET A 1 7.49 8.76 0.89
N THR A 2 6.61 9.10 -0.06
CA THR A 2 5.34 8.37 -0.25
C THR A 2 5.52 7.20 -1.22
N MET A 3 4.62 6.20 -1.18
CA MET A 3 4.67 5.05 -2.09
C MET A 3 4.69 5.47 -3.58
N HIS A 4 3.87 6.46 -3.94
CA HIS A 4 3.83 7.02 -5.31
C HIS A 4 5.18 7.59 -5.75
N ARG A 5 5.91 8.27 -4.85
CA ARG A 5 7.22 8.86 -5.14
C ARG A 5 8.35 7.84 -5.21
N ALA A 6 8.14 6.63 -4.70
CA ALA A 6 9.14 5.57 -4.72
C ALA A 6 9.16 4.80 -6.06
N LYS A 7 8.16 4.99 -6.92
CA LYS A 7 8.12 4.35 -8.24
C LYS A 7 9.33 4.77 -9.07
N GLY A 8 10.06 3.79 -9.60
CA GLY A 8 11.26 4.01 -10.42
C GLY A 8 12.56 4.16 -9.63
N THR A 9 12.52 4.05 -8.30
CA THR A 9 13.72 3.97 -7.45
C THR A 9 13.88 2.57 -6.86
N GLU A 10 15.01 2.32 -6.22
CA GLU A 10 15.27 1.13 -5.40
C GLU A 10 16.11 1.53 -4.18
N PHE A 11 15.99 0.76 -3.09
CA PHE A 11 16.72 0.99 -1.85
C PHE A 11 17.19 -0.36 -1.29
N SER A 12 18.37 -0.39 -0.66
CA SER A 12 18.88 -1.58 0.01
C SER A 12 17.87 -2.13 1.04
N ARG A 13 17.27 -1.23 1.84
CA ARG A 13 16.25 -1.56 2.84
C ARG A 13 15.07 -0.61 2.75
N VAL A 14 13.85 -1.13 2.89
CA VAL A 14 12.61 -0.35 2.90
C VAL A 14 11.79 -0.69 4.13
N LEU A 15 11.26 0.33 4.81
CA LEU A 15 10.22 0.19 5.83
C LEU A 15 8.91 0.76 5.27
N LEU A 16 7.92 -0.10 5.07
CA LEU A 16 6.54 0.32 4.83
C LEU A 16 5.85 0.53 6.17
N PHE A 17 5.69 1.80 6.55
CA PHE A 17 5.16 2.18 7.85
C PHE A 17 3.66 2.47 7.77
N GLY A 18 2.88 1.92 8.71
CA GLY A 18 1.46 2.23 8.88
C GLY A 18 0.52 1.46 7.96
N VAL A 19 0.85 0.20 7.63
CA VAL A 19 0.02 -0.67 6.77
C VAL A 19 -1.14 -1.29 7.59
N THR A 20 -2.04 -0.44 8.07
CA THR A 20 -3.18 -0.73 8.98
C THR A 20 -4.52 -0.68 8.23
N GLN A 21 -5.54 -1.40 8.71
CA GLN A 21 -6.89 -1.52 8.13
C GLN A 21 -7.60 -0.18 7.78
N GLY A 22 -7.34 0.89 8.53
CA GLY A 22 -7.92 2.23 8.27
C GLY A 22 -7.04 3.18 7.43
N ALA A 23 -5.82 2.76 7.08
CA ALA A 23 -4.87 3.58 6.33
C ALA A 23 -4.65 3.04 4.92
N ILE A 24 -4.72 1.72 4.75
CA ILE A 24 -4.55 1.03 3.47
C ILE A 24 -5.65 -0.04 3.36
N PRO A 25 -6.52 0.02 2.32
CA PRO A 25 -6.59 1.05 1.27
C PRO A 25 -7.22 2.36 1.79
N GLY A 26 -6.49 3.48 1.71
CA GLY A 26 -6.93 4.76 2.26
C GLY A 26 -8.03 5.44 1.44
N PRO A 27 -7.80 5.72 0.14
CA PRO A 27 -8.75 6.44 -0.72
C PRO A 27 -10.09 5.72 -0.94
N VAL A 28 -10.09 4.39 -0.80
CA VAL A 28 -11.26 3.55 -1.09
C VAL A 28 -12.32 3.64 0.02
N GLN A 29 -11.93 4.02 1.23
CA GLN A 29 -12.84 4.05 2.39
C GLN A 29 -13.75 5.29 2.43
N ASP A 30 -13.37 6.38 1.76
CA ASP A 30 -14.06 7.68 1.86
C ASP A 30 -15.00 7.98 0.67
N GLU A 31 -15.03 7.12 -0.35
CA GLU A 31 -15.76 7.35 -1.61
C GLU A 31 -16.87 6.31 -1.84
N THR A 32 -17.97 6.72 -2.49
CA THR A 32 -19.04 5.79 -2.91
C THR A 32 -18.74 5.27 -4.32
N TYR A 33 -18.48 3.97 -4.43
CA TYR A 33 -18.19 3.30 -5.70
C TYR A 33 -19.34 2.38 -6.14
N SER A 34 -19.48 2.18 -7.45
CA SER A 34 -20.15 0.97 -7.96
C SER A 34 -19.30 -0.27 -7.63
N GLN A 35 -19.88 -1.48 -7.69
CA GLN A 35 -19.12 -2.70 -7.37
C GLN A 35 -17.88 -2.86 -8.27
N ASP A 36 -18.02 -2.61 -9.57
CA ASP A 36 -16.90 -2.73 -10.52
C ASP A 36 -15.82 -1.68 -10.23
N ALA A 37 -16.23 -0.43 -9.97
CA ALA A 37 -15.29 0.65 -9.66
C ALA A 37 -14.56 0.41 -8.32
N LEU A 38 -15.24 -0.20 -7.34
CA LEU A 38 -14.64 -0.59 -6.06
C LEU A 38 -13.53 -1.63 -6.27
N ALA A 39 -13.81 -2.67 -7.05
CA ALA A 39 -12.84 -3.71 -7.35
C ALA A 39 -11.59 -3.13 -8.03
N GLU A 40 -11.75 -2.22 -8.99
CA GLU A 40 -10.64 -1.53 -9.64
C GLU A 40 -9.87 -0.60 -8.70
N ALA A 41 -10.55 0.11 -7.81
CA ALA A 41 -9.91 0.98 -6.83
C ALA A 41 -9.07 0.17 -5.83
N LEU A 42 -9.61 -0.94 -5.32
CA LEU A 42 -8.87 -1.89 -4.47
C LEU A 42 -7.67 -2.50 -5.19
N LEU A 43 -7.81 -2.84 -6.48
CA LEU A 43 -6.71 -3.36 -7.28
C LEU A 43 -5.59 -2.32 -7.45
N ARG A 44 -5.93 -1.05 -7.68
CA ARG A 44 -4.95 0.05 -7.77
C ARG A 44 -4.21 0.25 -6.45
N GLU A 45 -4.90 0.28 -5.32
CA GLU A 45 -4.27 0.44 -4.01
C GLU A 45 -3.33 -0.73 -3.66
N ARG A 46 -3.76 -1.96 -3.93
CA ARG A 46 -2.91 -3.15 -3.77
C ARG A 46 -1.69 -3.13 -4.69
N SER A 47 -1.86 -2.64 -5.92
CA SER A 47 -0.75 -2.45 -6.86
C SER A 47 0.25 -1.41 -6.35
N LEU A 48 -0.22 -0.33 -5.72
CA LEU A 48 0.65 0.68 -5.12
C LEU A 48 1.48 0.11 -3.95
N LEU A 49 0.84 -0.67 -3.07
CA LEU A 49 1.53 -1.34 -1.97
C LEU A 49 2.60 -2.30 -2.51
N TYR A 50 2.26 -3.08 -3.54
CA TYR A 50 3.21 -3.96 -4.23
C TYR A 50 4.38 -3.19 -4.86
N VAL A 51 4.11 -2.09 -5.54
CA VAL A 51 5.17 -1.24 -6.12
C VAL A 51 6.09 -0.74 -5.02
N ALA A 52 5.55 -0.29 -3.88
CA ALA A 52 6.36 0.17 -2.76
C ALA A 52 7.18 -0.96 -2.11
N ALA A 53 6.60 -2.14 -1.95
CA ALA A 53 7.28 -3.32 -1.41
C ALA A 53 8.46 -3.75 -2.29
N THR A 54 8.27 -3.77 -3.62
CA THR A 54 9.32 -4.12 -4.59
C THR A 54 10.41 -3.07 -4.77
N ARG A 55 10.39 -1.97 -4.01
CA ARG A 55 11.52 -1.02 -3.99
C ARG A 55 12.64 -1.50 -3.06
N ALA A 56 12.37 -2.48 -2.19
CA ALA A 56 13.39 -3.08 -1.32
C ALA A 56 14.19 -4.12 -2.11
N ARG A 57 15.51 -3.92 -2.18
CA ARG A 57 16.43 -4.84 -2.84
C ARG A 57 16.88 -5.97 -1.92
N ASP A 58 17.25 -5.64 -0.68
CA ASP A 58 17.86 -6.59 0.25
C ASP A 58 16.88 -6.97 1.39
N GLU A 59 16.19 -5.99 1.98
CA GLU A 59 15.29 -6.22 3.11
C GLU A 59 14.04 -5.33 3.07
N LEU A 60 12.87 -5.94 3.29
CA LEU A 60 11.59 -5.26 3.44
C LEU A 60 11.08 -5.48 4.86
N ALA A 61 10.83 -4.40 5.59
CA ALA A 61 10.07 -4.41 6.83
C ALA A 61 8.70 -3.76 6.61
N VAL A 62 7.66 -4.36 7.19
CA VAL A 62 6.31 -3.81 7.18
C VAL A 62 5.85 -3.63 8.61
N SER A 63 5.32 -2.46 8.94
CA SER A 63 4.78 -2.18 10.26
C SER A 63 3.35 -1.66 10.19
N TRP A 64 2.57 -2.00 11.21
CA TRP A 64 1.21 -1.54 11.42
C TRP A 64 0.97 -1.30 12.91
N SER A 65 -0.09 -0.56 13.21
CA SER A 65 -0.61 -0.40 14.57
C SER A 65 -2.06 -0.89 14.62
N GLY A 66 -2.42 -1.60 15.69
CA GLY A 66 -3.75 -2.20 15.81
C GLY A 66 -3.95 -3.34 14.80
N GLN A 67 -4.99 -3.24 13.96
CA GLN A 67 -5.29 -4.24 12.95
C GLN A 67 -4.49 -4.01 11.66
N ALA A 68 -3.85 -5.06 11.16
CA ALA A 68 -3.16 -5.02 9.88
C ALA A 68 -4.13 -4.68 8.74
N SER A 69 -3.62 -4.10 7.66
CA SER A 69 -4.38 -3.94 6.42
C SER A 69 -4.81 -5.30 5.86
N ASP A 70 -5.99 -5.37 5.24
CA ASP A 70 -6.48 -6.57 4.53
C ASP A 70 -5.61 -6.95 3.31
N PHE A 71 -4.60 -6.14 2.97
CA PHE A 71 -3.61 -6.44 1.93
C PHE A 71 -2.36 -7.16 2.46
N LEU A 72 -2.22 -7.35 3.78
CA LEU A 72 -1.18 -8.17 4.40
C LEU A 72 -1.68 -9.59 4.66
#